data_AF-A0A1Q7TG78-F1
#
_entry.id   AF-A0A1Q7TG78-F1
#
_cell.length_a   1.000
_cell.length_b   1.000
_cell.length_c   1.000
_cell.angle_alpha   90.00
_cell.angle_beta   90.00
_cell.angle_gamma   90.00
#
_symmetry.space_group_name_H-M   'P 1'
#
loop_
_entity.id
_entity.type
_entity.pdbx_description
1 polymer ?
#
loop_
_entity_poly.entity_id
_entity_poly.type
_entity_poly.pdbx_seq_one_letter_code
_entity_poly.pdbx_strand_id
1 'polypeptide(L)'
;MFEAIRYLAEGGAETLHFGRTERKNQGLRRFKLSWGATEEEISYARFEMASGFWKHSRGSRSTLHQHIFRALPASLNKLAGAIIYPHLD
;
A
#
# COMPACT_ATOMS: atom_id res chain seq x y z
N MET A 1 7.13 -2.98 12.05
CA MET A 1 5.67 -2.77 12.18
C MET A 1 5.16 -3.16 13.56
N PHE A 2 5.36 -4.41 14.01
CA PHE A 2 4.94 -4.88 15.34
C PHE A 2 5.34 -3.92 16.47
N GLU A 3 6.64 -3.59 16.56
CA GLU A 3 7.15 -2.69 17.61
C GLU A 3 6.47 -1.31 17.63
N ALA A 4 6.15 -0.76 16.47
CA ALA A 4 5.45 0.52 16.40
C ALA A 4 4.01 0.41 16.89
N ILE A 5 3.30 -0.67 16.55
CA ILE A 5 1.94 -0.94 17.03
C ILE A 5 1.96 -1.17 18.54
N ARG A 6 2.92 -1.97 19.03
CA ARG A 6 3.12 -2.24 20.47
C ARG A 6 3.38 -0.94 21.23
N TYR A 7 4.31 -0.11 20.76
CA TYR A 7 4.61 1.19 21.35
C TYR A 7 3.38 2.10 21.42
N LEU A 8 2.57 2.17 20.36
CA LEU A 8 1.34 2.96 20.35
C LEU A 8 0.31 2.42 21.35
N ALA A 9 0.15 1.09 21.42
CA ALA A 9 -0.76 0.45 22.37
C ALA A 9 -0.33 0.68 23.82
N GLU A 10 0.97 0.57 24.12
CA GLU A 10 1.54 0.89 25.43
C GLU A 10 1.37 2.38 25.79
N GLY A 11 1.37 3.26 24.78
CA GLY A 11 1.05 4.68 24.92
C GLY A 11 -0.45 4.99 25.06
N GLY A 12 -1.32 3.98 25.09
CA GLY A 12 -2.77 4.13 25.26
C GLY A 12 -3.55 4.42 23.97
N ALA A 13 -2.96 4.21 22.79
CA ALA A 13 -3.69 4.34 21.54
C ALA A 13 -4.70 3.20 21.37
N GLU A 14 -5.97 3.53 21.19
CA GLU A 14 -7.05 2.55 21.02
C GLU A 14 -7.29 2.19 19.53
N THR A 15 -6.91 3.08 18.62
CA THR A 15 -7.18 2.92 17.18
C THR A 15 -5.96 3.31 16.36
N LEU A 16 -5.64 2.49 15.35
CA LEU A 16 -4.58 2.78 14.37
C LEU A 16 -5.14 2.70 12.95
N HIS A 17 -5.06 3.80 12.22
CA HIS A 17 -5.44 3.83 10.82
C HIS A 17 -4.23 3.49 9.93
N PHE A 18 -4.29 2.35 9.22
CA PHE A 18 -3.18 1.86 8.37
C PHE A 18 -2.96 2.69 7.09
N GLY A 19 -3.77 3.73 6.87
CA GLY A 19 -3.69 4.60 5.71
C GLY A 19 -4.38 4.01 4.48
N ARG A 20 -4.50 4.84 3.44
CA ARG A 20 -5.18 4.49 2.19
C ARG A 20 -4.39 3.46 1.37
N THR A 21 -5.09 2.59 0.66
CA THR A 21 -4.49 1.63 -0.28
C THR A 21 -5.28 1.62 -1.59
N GLU A 22 -4.56 1.61 -2.71
CA GLU A 22 -5.16 1.44 -4.03
C GLU A 22 -5.88 0.08 -4.12
N ARG A 23 -7.13 0.06 -4.61
CA ARG A 23 -7.97 -1.16 -4.67
C ARG A 23 -7.29 -2.34 -5.37
N LYS A 24 -6.45 -2.06 -6.37
CA LYS A 24 -5.74 -3.08 -7.15
C LYS A 24 -4.55 -3.70 -6.40
N ASN A 25 -4.09 -3.11 -5.30
CA ASN A 25 -2.93 -3.59 -4.55
C ASN A 25 -3.32 -4.68 -3.53
N GLN A 26 -3.66 -5.87 -4.05
CA GLN A 26 -4.11 -7.00 -3.24
C GLN A 26 -3.09 -7.44 -2.17
N GLY A 27 -1.78 -7.30 -2.44
CA GLY A 27 -0.73 -7.68 -1.49
C GLY A 27 -0.74 -6.79 -0.26
N LEU A 28 -0.74 -5.46 -0.46
CA LEU A 28 -0.77 -4.50 0.65
C LEU A 28 -2.10 -4.57 1.41
N ARG A 29 -3.22 -4.79 0.72
CA ARG A 29 -4.53 -5.02 1.37
C ARG A 29 -4.47 -6.21 2.32
N ARG A 30 -4.00 -7.38 1.84
CA ARG A 30 -3.86 -8.58 2.68
C ARG A 30 -2.92 -8.37 3.86
N PHE A 31 -1.78 -7.70 3.64
CA PHE A 31 -0.85 -7.38 4.72
C PHE A 31 -1.50 -6.54 5.82
N LYS A 32 -2.30 -5.53 5.47
CA LYS A 32 -3.01 -4.71 6.46
C LYS A 32 -4.09 -5.50 7.20
N LEU A 33 -4.90 -6.28 6.45
CA LEU A 33 -5.94 -7.13 7.03
C LEU A 33 -5.37 -8.20 7.97
N SER A 34 -4.17 -8.73 7.70
CA SER A 34 -3.55 -9.72 8.61
C SER A 34 -3.19 -9.19 10.00
N TRP A 35 -3.19 -7.87 10.20
CA TRP A 35 -3.05 -7.25 11.52
C TRP A 35 -4.39 -7.10 12.27
N GLY A 36 -5.49 -7.64 11.73
CA GLY A 36 -6.83 -7.48 12.32
C GLY A 36 -7.51 -6.14 12.00
N ALA A 37 -6.99 -5.38 11.03
CA ALA A 37 -7.59 -4.13 10.60
C ALA A 37 -8.92 -4.37 9.84
N THR A 38 -9.81 -3.40 9.91
CA THR A 38 -11.00 -3.32 9.03
C THR A 38 -10.65 -2.53 7.77
N GLU A 39 -11.29 -2.87 6.65
CA GLU A 39 -11.12 -2.14 5.39
C GLU A 39 -12.44 -1.47 5.00
N GLU A 40 -12.36 -0.21 4.56
CA GLU A 40 -13.48 0.57 4.05
C GLU A 40 -13.16 1.18 2.69
N GLU A 41 -14.18 1.33 1.86
CA GLU A 41 -14.07 1.94 0.54
C GLU A 41 -14.25 3.46 0.63
N ILE A 42 -13.19 4.21 0.31
CA ILE A 42 -13.24 5.67 0.24
C ILE A 42 -13.50 6.11 -1.21
N SER A 43 -14.70 6.62 -1.45
CA SER A 43 -15.11 7.21 -2.73
C SER A 43 -14.84 8.72 -2.73
N TYR A 44 -14.03 9.20 -3.68
CA TYR A 44 -13.72 10.62 -3.82
C TYR A 44 -13.54 11.00 -5.30
N ALA A 45 -13.84 12.25 -5.62
CA ALA A 45 -13.60 12.84 -6.93
C ALA A 45 -12.49 13.89 -6.84
N ARG A 46 -11.77 14.11 -7.94
CA ARG A 46 -10.82 15.22 -8.08
C ARG A 46 -11.37 16.21 -9.08
N PHE A 47 -11.48 17.48 -8.67
CA PHE A 47 -11.86 18.56 -9.56
C PHE A 47 -10.61 19.34 -9.97
N GLU A 48 -10.42 19.56 -11.27
CA GLU A 48 -9.30 20.34 -11.78
C GLU A 48 -9.77 21.78 -12.03
N MET A 49 -9.43 22.68 -11.10
CA MET A 49 -9.91 24.07 -11.14
C MET A 49 -9.50 24.82 -12.42
N ALA A 50 -8.32 24.53 -12.97
CA ALA A 50 -7.81 25.20 -14.16
C ALA A 50 -8.56 24.85 -15.45
N SER A 51 -9.05 23.60 -15.57
CA SER A 51 -9.77 23.13 -16.76
C SER A 51 -11.28 23.16 -16.58
N GLY A 52 -11.78 23.30 -15.35
CA GLY A 52 -13.21 23.31 -15.04
C GLY A 52 -13.87 21.93 -15.15
N PHE A 53 -13.09 20.86 -15.24
CA PHE A 53 -13.61 19.50 -15.41
C PHE A 53 -13.28 18.58 -14.22
N TRP A 54 -14.18 17.63 -13.97
CA TRP A 54 -13.92 16.51 -13.07
C TRP A 54 -12.85 15.60 -13.68
N LYS A 55 -11.74 15.44 -12.97
CA LYS A 55 -10.65 14.57 -13.37
C LYS A 55 -11.03 13.13 -13.03
N HIS A 56 -11.33 12.34 -14.05
CA HIS A 56 -11.41 10.90 -13.87
C HIS A 56 -10.06 10.39 -13.36
N SER A 57 -10.10 9.73 -12.21
CA SER A 57 -8.96 8.97 -11.71
C SER A 57 -8.63 7.91 -12.77
N ARG A 58 -7.56 8.12 -13.55
CA ARG A 58 -6.97 7.04 -14.33
C ARG A 58 -6.45 6.05 -13.32
N GLY A 59 -7.21 4.98 -13.06
CA GLY A 59 -6.81 3.93 -12.13
C GLY A 59 -5.38 3.50 -12.44
N SER A 60 -4.56 3.29 -11.40
CA SER A 60 -3.13 2.98 -11.52
C SER A 60 -2.89 2.04 -12.71
N ARG A 61 -2.20 2.55 -13.74
CA ARG A 61 -1.84 1.77 -14.93
C ARG A 61 -0.85 0.73 -14.42
N SER A 62 -1.14 -0.55 -14.66
CA SER A 62 -0.18 -1.61 -14.38
C SER A 62 1.12 -1.27 -15.10
N THR A 63 2.19 -1.02 -14.34
CA THR A 63 3.50 -0.72 -14.93
C THR A 63 4.14 -2.01 -15.42
N LEU A 64 5.00 -1.93 -16.43
CA LEU A 64 5.76 -3.07 -16.97
C LEU A 64 6.51 -3.82 -15.86
N HIS A 65 7.09 -3.08 -14.92
CA HIS A 65 7.77 -3.63 -13.75
C HIS A 65 6.87 -4.58 -12.95
N GLN A 66 5.58 -4.27 -12.80
CA GLN A 66 4.65 -5.10 -12.04
C GLN A 66 4.40 -6.47 -12.69
N HIS A 67 4.53 -6.58 -14.02
CA HIS A 67 4.46 -7.86 -14.72
C HIS A 67 5.75 -8.66 -14.54
N ILE A 68 6.90 -8.00 -14.68
CA ILE A 68 8.22 -8.63 -14.52
C ILE A 68 8.38 -9.19 -13.10
N PHE A 69 8.13 -8.39 -12.06
CA PHE A 69 8.25 -8.82 -10.66
C PHE A 69 7.28 -9.95 -10.28
N ARG A 70 6.11 -10.04 -10.93
CA ARG A 70 5.16 -11.15 -10.69
C ARG A 70 5.57 -12.46 -11.35
N ALA A 71 6.34 -12.40 -12.44
CA ALA A 71 6.85 -13.59 -13.13
C ALA A 71 8.15 -14.12 -12.50
N LEU A 72 8.87 -13.31 -11.72
CA LEU A 72 10.11 -13.70 -11.08
C LEU A 72 9.89 -14.64 -9.87
N PRO A 73 10.71 -15.69 -9.71
CA PRO A 73 10.75 -16.51 -8.50
C PRO A 73 10.98 -15.67 -7.23
N ALA A 74 10.41 -16.12 -6.11
CA ALA A 74 10.48 -15.40 -4.83
C ALA A 74 11.92 -15.11 -4.36
N SER A 75 12.88 -15.98 -4.67
CA SER A 75 14.31 -15.79 -4.34
C SER A 75 14.93 -14.58 -5.05
N LEU A 76 14.62 -14.39 -6.34
CA LEU A 76 15.08 -13.25 -7.13
C LEU A 76 14.44 -11.94 -6.65
N ASN A 77 13.15 -11.98 -6.29
CA ASN A 77 12.48 -10.82 -5.70
C ASN A 77 13.09 -10.43 -4.34
N LYS A 78 13.48 -11.41 -3.51
CA LYS A 78 14.19 -11.16 -2.24
C LYS A 78 15.56 -10.54 -2.46
N LEU A 79 16.33 -11.06 -3.41
CA LEU A 79 17.66 -10.51 -3.75
C LEU A 79 17.56 -9.08 -4.29
N ALA A 80 16.62 -8.83 -5.19
CA ALA A 80 16.35 -7.49 -5.69
C ALA A 80 15.94 -6.54 -4.55
N GLY A 81 15.13 -7.01 -3.60
CA GLY A 81 14.78 -6.27 -2.39
C GLY A 81 16.00 -5.90 -1.55
N ALA A 82 16.87 -6.87 -1.26
CA ALA A 82 18.10 -6.66 -0.47
C ALA A 82 19.09 -5.70 -1.15
N ILE A 83 19.17 -5.70 -2.49
CA ILE A 83 20.04 -4.78 -3.24
C ILE A 83 19.47 -3.36 -3.29
N ILE A 84 18.16 -3.22 -3.56
CA ILE A 84 17.50 -1.91 -3.72
C ILE A 84 17.27 -1.24 -2.37
N TYR A 85 16.97 -2.02 -1.33
CA TYR A 85 16.70 -1.56 0.03
C TYR A 85 17.57 -2.30 1.05
N PRO A 86 18.90 -2.05 1.05
CA PRO A 86 19.84 -2.78 1.91
C PRO A 86 19.70 -2.49 3.41
N HIS A 87 18.84 -1.53 3.78
CA HIS A 87 18.61 -1.09 5.17
C HIS A 87 17.24 -1.52 5.71
N LEU A 88 16.47 -2.33 4.96
CA LEU A 88 15.16 -2.83 5.38
C LEU A 88 15.21 -4.25 5.97
N ASP A 89 16.40 -4.74 6.33
CA ASP A 89 16.59 -6.01 7.05
C ASP A 89 16.15 -5.93 8.52
#